data_AF-B4REJ4-F1
#
_entry.id   AF-B4REJ4-F1
#
_cell.length_a   1.000
_cell.length_b   1.000
_cell.length_c   1.000
_cell.angle_alpha   90.00
_cell.angle_beta   90.00
_cell.angle_gamma   90.00
#
_symmetry.space_group_name_H-M   'P 1'
#
loop_
_entity.id
_entity.type
_entity.pdbx_description
1 polymer ?
#
loop_
_entity_poly.entity_id
_entity_poly.type
_entity_poly.pdbx_seq_one_letter_code
_entity_poly.pdbx_strand_id
1 'polypeptide(L)'
;MARPLRRGQRDAQGRHGSGLLGTSPMTYEEMRAIVLAFPGAEEGKSYGKPAFLVNGKFFTRLRREDQSLVLMDVSFDEREMLMEAEPGTFHITPHYKDYPSVLARMATLHPGSFRNFLERRFRKIAKKAALKAWEAGQD
;
A
#
# COMPACT_ATOMS: atom_id res chain seq x y z
N MET A 1 6.29 -39.69 -42.06
CA MET A 1 5.92 -38.35 -41.55
C MET A 1 6.59 -38.14 -40.19
N ALA A 2 6.90 -36.88 -39.89
CA ALA A 2 7.46 -36.32 -38.66
C ALA A 2 8.97 -36.48 -38.36
N ARG A 3 9.53 -35.31 -38.02
CA ARG A 3 10.92 -34.89 -37.82
C ARG A 3 11.44 -35.19 -36.39
N PRO A 4 12.76 -35.06 -36.14
CA PRO A 4 13.48 -35.44 -34.91
C PRO A 4 13.58 -34.27 -33.90
N LEU A 5 14.28 -34.46 -32.77
CA LEU A 5 15.28 -33.51 -32.22
C LEU A 5 16.04 -34.09 -31.00
N ARG A 6 17.35 -33.78 -30.96
CA ARG A 6 18.34 -34.08 -29.91
C ARG A 6 18.45 -32.91 -28.91
N ARG A 7 18.84 -33.26 -27.68
CA ARG A 7 19.84 -32.62 -26.77
C ARG A 7 19.55 -31.24 -26.12
N GLY A 8 19.94 -31.15 -24.83
CA GLY A 8 20.25 -29.92 -24.07
C GLY A 8 19.08 -29.46 -23.21
N GLN A 9 19.22 -28.97 -21.98
CA GLN A 9 20.35 -28.47 -21.21
C GLN A 9 19.99 -28.56 -19.71
N ARG A 10 21.02 -28.67 -18.87
CA ARG A 10 20.98 -28.32 -17.45
C ARG A 10 20.91 -26.80 -17.35
N ASP A 11 20.03 -26.28 -16.51
CA ASP A 11 20.15 -24.96 -15.89
C ASP A 11 19.54 -25.10 -14.48
N ALA A 12 20.36 -25.17 -13.43
CA ALA A 12 20.92 -24.04 -12.68
C ALA A 12 19.91 -23.42 -11.70
N GLN A 13 19.90 -24.01 -10.50
CA GLN A 13 19.92 -23.34 -9.20
C GLN A 13 19.58 -21.83 -9.18
N GLY A 14 18.30 -21.50 -8.97
CA GLY A 14 17.87 -20.17 -8.54
C GLY A 14 17.98 -20.04 -7.02
N ARG A 15 19.10 -19.52 -6.54
CA ARG A 15 19.30 -19.09 -5.15
C ARG A 15 18.30 -17.97 -4.83
N HIS A 16 17.38 -18.17 -3.89
CA HIS A 16 16.74 -17.04 -3.20
C HIS A 16 17.75 -16.46 -2.21
N GLY A 17 18.55 -15.53 -2.72
CA GLY A 17 19.49 -14.75 -1.93
C GLY A 17 18.74 -13.84 -0.97
N SER A 18 18.94 -14.10 0.32
CA SER A 18 18.85 -13.08 1.36
C SER A 18 19.89 -12.00 1.04
N GLY A 19 19.44 -10.78 0.78
CA GLY A 19 20.29 -9.64 0.49
C GLY A 19 19.55 -8.36 0.86
N LEU A 20 20.08 -7.65 1.85
CA LEU A 20 19.79 -6.25 2.15
C LEU A 20 20.11 -5.42 0.91
N LEU A 21 19.13 -5.23 0.02
CA LEU A 21 19.19 -4.34 -1.12
C LEU A 21 18.47 -3.06 -0.73
N GLY A 22 19.13 -1.91 -0.93
CA GLY A 22 18.53 -0.60 -0.72
C GLY A 22 17.16 -0.54 -1.37
N THR A 23 16.15 -0.19 -0.59
CA THR A 23 14.75 -0.23 -1.00
C THR A 23 14.56 0.77 -2.13
N SER A 24 14.39 0.28 -3.36
CA SER A 24 13.93 1.14 -4.44
C SER A 24 12.59 1.78 -4.04
N PRO A 25 12.34 3.04 -4.40
CA PRO A 25 11.05 3.70 -4.21
C PRO A 25 9.88 2.83 -4.70
N MET A 26 8.80 2.79 -3.93
CA MET A 26 7.57 2.10 -4.35
C MET A 26 7.04 2.73 -5.63
N THR A 27 6.79 1.91 -6.64
CA THR A 27 6.17 2.34 -7.90
C THR A 27 4.67 2.57 -7.73
N TYR A 28 4.06 3.28 -8.67
CA TYR A 28 2.61 3.46 -8.69
C TYR A 28 1.88 2.11 -8.86
N GLU A 29 2.42 1.23 -9.70
CA GLU A 29 1.87 -0.10 -9.98
C GLU A 29 1.90 -0.98 -8.73
N GLU A 30 3.00 -0.97 -7.97
CA GLU A 30 3.11 -1.67 -6.69
C GLU A 30 2.13 -1.12 -5.65
N MET A 31 2.09 0.22 -5.49
CA MET A 31 1.15 0.89 -4.60
C MET A 31 -0.29 0.49 -4.93
N ARG A 32 -0.66 0.56 -6.21
CA ARG A 32 -1.98 0.18 -6.71
C ARG A 32 -2.27 -1.29 -6.47
N ALA A 33 -1.32 -2.19 -6.72
CA ALA A 33 -1.47 -3.62 -6.48
C ALA A 33 -1.72 -3.92 -4.99
N ILE A 34 -1.01 -3.25 -4.09
CA ILE A 34 -1.23 -3.37 -2.64
C ILE A 34 -2.65 -2.93 -2.28
N VAL A 35 -3.09 -1.78 -2.78
CA VAL A 35 -4.42 -1.24 -2.46
C VAL A 35 -5.54 -2.15 -2.96
N LEU A 36 -5.43 -2.63 -4.21
CA LEU A 36 -6.46 -3.46 -4.84
C LEU A 36 -6.45 -4.92 -4.37
N ALA A 37 -5.46 -5.34 -3.58
CA ALA A 37 -5.47 -6.65 -2.92
C ALA A 37 -6.52 -6.74 -1.80
N PHE A 38 -7.00 -5.61 -1.27
CA PHE A 38 -8.01 -5.60 -0.21
C PHE A 38 -9.41 -5.90 -0.77
N PRO A 39 -10.20 -6.80 -0.15
CA PRO A 39 -11.53 -7.16 -0.63
C PRO A 39 -12.48 -5.97 -0.75
N GLY A 40 -13.02 -5.76 -1.95
CA GLY A 40 -13.92 -4.65 -2.23
C GLY A 40 -13.23 -3.29 -2.32
N ALA A 41 -11.89 -3.26 -2.42
CA ALA A 41 -11.15 -2.09 -2.84
C ALA A 41 -11.35 -1.84 -4.34
N GLU A 42 -11.59 -0.58 -4.69
CA GLU A 42 -11.84 -0.15 -6.07
C GLU A 42 -11.25 1.24 -6.32
N GLU A 43 -10.99 1.54 -7.59
CA GLU A 43 -10.72 2.91 -8.01
C GLU A 43 -12.01 3.72 -8.07
N GLY A 44 -11.94 4.96 -7.64
CA GLY A 44 -13.07 5.87 -7.65
C GLY A 44 -12.64 7.31 -7.49
N LYS A 45 -13.50 8.11 -6.88
CA LYS A 45 -13.22 9.52 -6.61
C LYS A 45 -13.57 9.88 -5.18
N SER A 46 -12.78 10.78 -4.61
CA SER A 46 -13.08 11.44 -3.34
C SER A 46 -12.82 12.94 -3.50
N TYR A 47 -13.83 13.76 -3.20
CA TYR A 47 -13.81 15.21 -3.45
C TYR A 47 -13.38 15.55 -4.89
N GLY A 48 -13.88 14.79 -5.88
CA GLY A 48 -13.58 14.98 -7.30
C GLY A 48 -12.18 14.54 -7.75
N LYS A 49 -11.32 14.06 -6.85
CA LYS A 49 -9.96 13.59 -7.16
C LYS A 49 -9.92 12.06 -7.24
N PRO A 50 -9.07 11.46 -8.10
CA PRO A 50 -8.84 10.02 -8.11
C PRO A 50 -8.47 9.50 -6.72
N ALA A 51 -9.10 8.41 -6.31
CA ALA A 51 -8.91 7.80 -5.00
C ALA A 51 -9.18 6.30 -5.08
N PHE A 52 -8.78 5.60 -4.03
CA PHE A 52 -9.19 4.24 -3.79
C PHE A 52 -10.24 4.21 -2.68
N LEU A 53 -11.27 3.41 -2.90
CA LEU A 53 -12.40 3.26 -2.01
C LEU A 53 -12.50 1.81 -1.58
N VAL A 54 -13.08 1.57 -0.41
CA VAL A 54 -13.55 0.24 0.02
C VAL A 54 -15.01 0.38 0.36
N ASN A 55 -15.88 -0.34 -0.36
CA ASN A 55 -17.34 -0.23 -0.19
C ASN A 55 -17.84 1.24 -0.27
N GLY A 56 -17.36 2.02 -1.24
CA GLY A 56 -17.71 3.43 -1.40
C GLY A 56 -17.14 4.38 -0.34
N LYS A 57 -16.36 3.88 0.65
CA LYS A 57 -15.71 4.70 1.68
C LYS A 57 -14.26 4.98 1.31
N PHE A 58 -13.78 6.19 1.60
CA PHE A 58 -12.41 6.58 1.33
C PHE A 58 -11.41 5.65 2.04
N PHE A 59 -10.50 5.07 1.25
CA PHE A 59 -9.47 4.15 1.71
C PHE A 59 -8.11 4.84 1.73
N THR A 60 -7.64 5.27 0.56
CA THR A 60 -6.44 6.10 0.40
C THR A 60 -6.46 6.82 -0.96
N ARG A 61 -5.49 7.71 -1.19
CA ARG A 61 -5.18 8.25 -2.52
C ARG A 61 -3.72 8.64 -2.61
N LEU A 62 -3.16 8.59 -3.81
CA LEU A 62 -1.91 9.27 -4.13
C LEU A 62 -2.21 10.74 -4.47
N ARG A 63 -1.59 11.65 -3.73
CA ARG A 63 -1.64 13.09 -3.98
C ARG A 63 -0.63 13.44 -5.07
N ARG A 64 -1.09 14.18 -6.08
CA ARG A 64 -0.22 14.61 -7.19
C ARG A 64 0.69 15.75 -6.80
N GLU A 65 0.29 16.55 -5.81
CA GLU A 65 0.99 17.76 -5.38
C GLU A 65 2.37 17.46 -4.78
N ASP A 66 2.50 16.35 -4.06
CA ASP A 66 3.69 16.00 -3.27
C ASP A 66 4.03 14.51 -3.33
N GLN A 67 3.42 13.75 -4.25
CA GLN A 67 3.60 12.30 -4.39
C GLN A 67 3.41 11.53 -3.07
N SER A 68 2.51 12.02 -2.21
CA SER A 68 2.24 11.41 -0.91
C SER A 68 0.92 10.67 -0.85
N LEU A 69 0.92 9.54 -0.15
CA LEU A 69 -0.27 8.75 0.15
C LEU A 69 -0.97 9.34 1.37
N VAL A 70 -2.30 9.40 1.33
CA VAL A 70 -3.13 9.76 2.49
C VAL A 70 -3.38 8.52 3.33
N LEU A 71 -2.86 8.49 4.55
CA LEU A 71 -3.04 7.38 5.49
C LEU A 71 -4.01 7.80 6.58
N MET A 72 -5.19 7.17 6.60
CA MET A 72 -6.26 7.42 7.56
C MET A 72 -6.05 6.59 8.83
N ASP A 73 -6.79 6.93 9.89
CA ASP A 73 -6.79 6.19 11.15
C ASP A 73 -5.43 6.18 11.84
N VAL A 74 -4.72 7.31 11.77
CA VAL A 74 -3.47 7.58 12.47
C VAL A 74 -3.79 8.60 13.55
N SER A 75 -3.58 8.27 14.82
CA SER A 75 -3.89 9.20 15.92
C SER A 75 -3.00 10.45 15.85
N PHE A 76 -3.38 11.52 16.55
CA PHE A 76 -2.55 12.73 16.60
C PHE A 76 -1.17 12.47 17.20
N ASP A 77 -1.11 11.74 18.31
CA ASP A 77 0.14 11.35 18.97
C ASP A 77 1.00 10.45 18.06
N GLU A 78 0.40 9.43 17.43
CA GLU A 78 1.12 8.55 16.49
C GLU A 78 1.64 9.34 15.28
N ARG A 79 0.85 10.28 14.75
CA ARG A 79 1.27 11.15 13.65
C ARG A 79 2.49 11.97 14.05
N GLU A 80 2.49 12.57 15.23
CA GLU A 80 3.60 13.36 15.73
C GLU A 80 4.86 12.50 15.88
N MET A 81 4.73 11.31 16.48
CA MET A 81 5.82 10.35 16.59
C MET A 81 6.38 9.93 15.23
N LEU A 82 5.52 9.65 14.24
CA LEU A 82 5.95 9.27 12.89
C LEU A 82 6.71 10.40 12.18
N MET A 83 6.22 11.64 12.30
CA MET A 83 6.88 12.80 11.70
C MET A 83 8.20 13.12 12.39
N GLU A 84 8.32 12.87 13.69
CA GLU A 84 9.58 13.04 14.43
C GLU A 84 10.60 11.94 14.07
N ALA A 85 10.16 10.68 14.04
CA ALA A 85 11.03 9.54 13.78
C ALA A 85 11.50 9.46 12.32
N GLU A 86 10.60 9.73 11.37
CA GLU A 86 10.86 9.62 9.93
C GLU A 86 10.32 10.83 9.14
N PRO A 87 10.85 12.05 9.36
CA PRO A 87 10.36 13.29 8.70
C PRO A 87 10.51 13.28 7.17
N GLY A 88 11.44 12.46 6.66
CA GLY A 88 11.62 12.20 5.22
C GLY A 88 10.45 11.42 4.61
N THR A 89 9.78 10.58 5.40
CA THR A 89 8.64 9.76 4.96
C THR A 89 7.32 10.41 5.32
N PHE A 90 7.14 10.81 6.57
CA PHE A 90 5.87 11.30 7.09
C PHE A 90 5.87 12.82 7.25
N HIS A 91 4.74 13.41 6.94
CA HIS A 91 4.50 14.84 7.11
C HIS A 91 3.00 15.14 7.16
N ILE A 92 2.65 16.42 7.36
CA ILE A 92 1.28 16.89 7.25
C ILE A 92 1.23 18.26 6.56
N THR A 93 0.07 18.59 6.00
CA THR A 93 -0.22 19.95 5.52
C THR A 93 -1.39 20.55 6.32
N PRO A 94 -1.59 21.88 6.32
CA PRO A 94 -2.67 22.52 7.06
C PRO A 94 -4.06 21.93 6.78
N HIS A 95 -4.29 21.37 5.58
CA HIS A 95 -5.55 20.73 5.19
C HIS A 95 -5.88 19.47 6.00
N TYR A 96 -4.88 18.74 6.50
CA TYR A 96 -5.06 17.47 7.21
C TYR A 96 -4.97 17.61 8.73
N LYS A 97 -4.59 18.78 9.24
CA LYS A 97 -4.19 18.99 10.65
C LYS A 97 -5.23 18.51 11.66
N ASP A 98 -6.52 18.69 11.34
CA ASP A 98 -7.66 18.42 12.21
C ASP A 98 -8.23 16.99 12.06
N TYR A 99 -7.60 16.13 11.25
CA TYR A 99 -8.05 14.76 11.00
C TYR A 99 -7.04 13.72 11.50
N PRO A 100 -7.51 12.56 12.00
CA PRO A 100 -6.65 11.44 12.38
C PRO A 100 -6.04 10.77 11.14
N SER A 101 -5.02 11.41 10.58
CA SER A 101 -4.36 11.04 9.34
C SER A 101 -2.93 11.56 9.30
N VAL A 102 -2.07 10.88 8.56
CA VAL A 102 -0.74 11.36 8.17
C VAL A 102 -0.57 11.21 6.67
N LEU A 103 0.34 12.00 6.09
CA LEU A 103 0.72 11.87 4.70
C LEU A 103 2.09 11.21 4.63
N ALA A 104 2.25 10.24 3.74
CA ALA A 104 3.50 9.50 3.58
C ALA A 104 4.02 9.61 2.14
N ARG A 105 5.26 10.09 1.95
CA ARG A 105 5.90 10.19 0.63
C ARG A 105 6.10 8.79 0.07
N MET A 106 5.53 8.52 -1.11
CA MET A 106 5.62 7.20 -1.74
C MET A 106 7.07 6.79 -2.01
N ALA A 107 7.95 7.76 -2.23
CA ALA A 107 9.36 7.53 -2.53
C ALA A 107 10.15 6.84 -1.41
N THR A 108 9.76 7.04 -0.14
CA THR A 108 10.46 6.48 1.03
C THR A 108 9.57 5.58 1.88
N LEU A 109 8.26 5.56 1.62
CA LEU A 109 7.34 4.67 2.32
C LEU A 109 7.60 3.21 1.95
N HIS A 110 7.95 2.40 2.95
CA HIS A 110 8.10 0.96 2.77
C HIS A 110 6.76 0.29 2.41
N PRO A 111 6.71 -0.60 1.38
CA PRO A 111 5.48 -1.30 0.97
C PRO A 111 4.75 -2.06 2.08
N GLY A 112 5.50 -2.72 2.97
CA GLY A 112 4.93 -3.41 4.13
C GLY A 112 4.28 -2.45 5.12
N SER A 113 4.90 -1.29 5.36
CA SER A 113 4.33 -0.27 6.25
C SER A 113 3.05 0.30 5.66
N PHE A 114 3.04 0.58 4.35
CA PHE A 114 1.84 1.02 3.63
C PHE A 114 0.69 0.02 3.79
N ARG A 115 0.94 -1.27 3.56
CA ARG A 115 -0.05 -2.33 3.76
C ARG A 115 -0.60 -2.33 5.19
N ASN A 116 0.25 -2.19 6.20
CA ASN A 116 -0.18 -2.19 7.61
C ASN A 116 -1.14 -1.02 7.92
N PHE A 117 -0.86 0.19 7.39
CA PHE A 117 -1.78 1.33 7.52
C PHE A 117 -3.13 1.05 6.84
N LEU A 118 -3.09 0.45 5.65
CA LEU A 118 -4.29 0.07 4.93
C LEU A 118 -5.09 -1.02 5.67
N GLU A 119 -4.45 -2.01 6.27
CA GLU A 119 -5.13 -3.03 7.07
C GLU A 119 -5.89 -2.41 8.25
N ARG A 120 -5.26 -1.47 8.97
CA ARG A 120 -5.91 -0.74 10.06
C ARG A 120 -7.15 0.03 9.59
N ARG A 121 -7.04 0.73 8.45
CA ARG A 121 -8.18 1.43 7.83
C ARG A 121 -9.26 0.45 7.39
N PHE A 122 -8.87 -0.63 6.71
CA PHE A 122 -9.76 -1.64 6.15
C PHE A 122 -10.64 -2.26 7.23
N ARG A 123 -10.05 -2.65 8.38
CA ARG A 123 -10.79 -3.19 9.53
C ARG A 123 -11.92 -2.28 10.02
N LYS A 124 -11.80 -0.95 9.86
CA LYS A 124 -12.83 0.02 10.25
C LYS A 124 -13.90 0.25 9.19
N ILE A 125 -13.59 0.09 7.91
CA ILE A 125 -14.51 0.47 6.81
C ILE A 125 -15.09 -0.70 6.03
N ALA A 126 -14.48 -1.89 6.12
CA ALA A 126 -14.93 -3.10 5.47
C ALA A 126 -16.30 -3.56 5.99
N LYS A 127 -17.07 -4.21 5.11
CA LYS A 127 -18.25 -4.97 5.54
C LYS A 127 -17.80 -6.17 6.36
N LYS A 128 -18.59 -6.56 7.38
CA LYS A 128 -18.28 -7.72 8.26
C LYS A 128 -17.91 -8.99 7.50
N ALA A 129 -18.64 -9.30 6.41
CA ALA A 129 -18.35 -10.46 5.57
C ALA A 129 -16.98 -10.39 4.86
N ALA A 130 -16.61 -9.21 4.36
CA ALA A 130 -15.32 -8.99 3.69
C ALA A 130 -14.16 -9.05 4.69
N LEU A 131 -14.34 -8.52 5.90
CA LEU A 131 -13.36 -8.63 6.97
C LEU A 131 -13.12 -10.09 7.37
N LYS A 132 -14.20 -10.86 7.58
CA LYS A 132 -14.11 -12.28 7.91
C LYS A 132 -13.37 -13.08 6.83
N ALA A 133 -13.66 -12.81 5.56
CA ALA A 133 -13.00 -13.49 4.44
C ALA A 133 -11.51 -13.11 4.34
N TRP A 134 -11.16 -11.86 4.62
CA TRP A 134 -9.77 -11.40 4.68
C TRP A 134 -8.99 -12.11 5.79
N GLU A 135 -9.53 -12.14 7.01
CA GLU A 135 -8.89 -12.77 8.16
C GLU A 135 -8.66 -14.26 7.96
N ALA A 136 -9.65 -14.99 7.43
CA ALA A 136 -9.53 -16.42 7.14
C ALA A 136 -8.50 -16.78 6.06
N GLY A 137 -8.03 -15.80 5.28
CA GLY A 137 -7.00 -15.99 4.26
C GLY A 137 -5.61 -15.47 4.67
N GLN A 138 -5.43 -15.04 5.92
CA GLN A 138 -4.13 -14.66 6.49
C GLN A 138 -3.59 -15.70 7.49
N ASP A 139 -4.37 -16.74 7.80
CA ASP A 139 -3.98 -17.89 8.63
C ASP A 139 -3.27 -19.00 7.83
#